data_AF-A0A017TGN4-F1
#
_entry.id   AF-A0A017TGN4-F1
#
_cell.length_a   1.000
_cell.length_b   1.000
_cell.length_c   1.000
_cell.angle_alpha   90.00
_cell.angle_beta   90.00
_cell.angle_gamma   90.00
#
_symmetry.space_group_name_H-M   'P 1'
#
loop_
_entity.id
_entity.type
_entity.pdbx_description
1 polymer ?
#
loop_
_entity_poly.entity_id
_entity_poly.type
_entity_poly.pdbx_seq_one_letter_code
_entity_poly.pdbx_strand_id
1 'polypeptide(L)'
;MPIRYELAYGGAYPAPASSAGEGEAASASTPAPAPAPQPALVVYAPNPSGTGFFDERAMDTSVEYRAPQWQPHEQPVTAFNREVALTGFGPVARPWTSRLRYAGTYDEAWERAMRDDVARGLPADYPKDFDPRFFQCAHPALITPSYLEGDEEIVLTGLMPGPGPFTVALPGVRAVAGLVDGAENGYRDALHLDTVHLDLDAATVSLCWRLTLDQAWDIRSAMIVLMEVT
;
A
#
# COMPACT_ATOMS: atom_id res chain seq x y z
N MET A 1 13.71 -9.22 14.53
CA MET A 1 12.38 -8.68 14.87
C MET A 1 11.88 -7.98 13.62
N PRO A 2 10.75 -8.40 13.03
CA PRO A 2 10.26 -7.74 11.83
C PRO A 2 9.97 -6.27 12.14
N ILE A 3 10.40 -5.38 11.23
CA ILE A 3 10.19 -3.94 11.34
C ILE A 3 8.73 -3.67 10.95
N ARG A 4 7.85 -3.95 11.91
CA ARG A 4 6.39 -3.91 11.80
C ARG A 4 5.86 -2.51 12.06
N TYR A 5 4.90 -2.06 11.26
CA TYR A 5 4.34 -0.72 11.39
C TYR A 5 3.51 -0.52 12.65
N GLU A 6 2.98 -1.59 13.26
CA GLU A 6 2.29 -1.54 14.55
C GLU A 6 3.19 -1.07 15.70
N LEU A 7 4.49 -1.23 15.53
CA LEU A 7 5.51 -0.81 16.47
C LEU A 7 6.04 0.60 16.15
N ALA A 8 5.63 1.21 15.04
CA ALA A 8 5.97 2.58 14.67
C ALA A 8 4.86 3.55 15.13
N TYR A 9 5.15 4.85 15.07
CA TYR A 9 4.19 5.90 15.45
C TYR A 9 2.90 5.81 14.60
N GLY A 10 1.76 5.88 15.28
CA GLY A 10 0.43 5.95 14.68
C GLY A 10 -0.66 5.38 15.59
N GLY A 11 -1.78 5.01 14.98
CA GLY A 11 -2.92 4.42 15.68
C GLY A 11 -4.24 5.13 15.36
N ALA A 12 -5.27 4.74 16.11
CA ALA A 12 -6.59 5.32 16.05
C ALA A 12 -7.26 5.24 17.42
N TYR A 13 -8.15 6.20 17.72
CA TYR A 13 -8.96 6.20 18.94
C TYR A 13 -10.40 6.66 18.64
N PRO A 14 -11.38 6.32 19.49
CA PRO A 14 -12.76 6.78 19.31
C PRO A 14 -12.87 8.30 19.32
N ALA A 15 -13.55 8.85 18.32
CA ALA A 15 -13.89 10.26 18.31
C ALA A 15 -14.77 10.59 19.51
N PRO A 16 -14.60 11.79 20.10
CA PRO A 16 -15.49 12.26 21.15
C PRO A 16 -16.92 12.29 20.62
N ALA A 17 -17.89 11.89 21.44
CA ALA A 17 -19.30 12.00 21.10
C ALA A 17 -19.61 13.46 20.75
N SER A 18 -20.05 13.73 19.53
CA SER A 18 -20.58 15.04 19.18
C SER A 18 -21.79 15.30 20.08
N SER A 19 -21.90 16.48 20.69
CA SER A 19 -23.12 16.95 21.33
C SER A 19 -24.20 17.15 20.26
N ALA A 20 -24.83 16.06 19.82
CA ALA A 20 -25.97 16.09 18.92
C ALA A 20 -27.19 16.51 19.74
N GLY A 21 -27.80 17.61 19.33
CA GLY A 21 -29.00 18.17 19.94
C GLY A 21 -30.18 17.21 19.91
N GLU A 22 -31.03 17.38 20.93
CA GLU A 22 -32.31 16.71 21.10
C GLU A 22 -33.20 16.92 19.85
N GLY A 23 -33.66 15.83 19.25
CA GLY A 23 -34.44 15.83 18.02
C GLY A 23 -35.29 14.58 17.87
N GLU A 24 -36.40 14.57 18.61
CA GLU A 24 -37.73 14.02 18.30
C GLU A 24 -37.89 12.59 17.75
N ALA A 25 -38.65 11.80 18.51
CA ALA A 25 -39.02 10.42 18.23
C ALA A 25 -40.10 10.32 17.14
N ALA A 26 -39.89 9.46 16.14
CA ALA A 26 -40.96 8.93 15.30
C ALA A 26 -40.79 7.40 15.14
N SER A 27 -41.90 6.71 15.40
CA SER A 27 -42.08 5.27 15.36
C SER A 27 -42.38 4.77 13.94
N ALA A 28 -41.73 3.68 13.51
CA ALA A 28 -42.40 2.51 12.90
C ALA A 28 -41.40 1.43 12.45
N SER A 29 -41.76 0.18 12.76
CA SER A 29 -41.25 -1.12 12.24
C SER A 29 -39.75 -1.43 12.41
N THR A 30 -39.46 -2.39 13.30
CA THR A 30 -38.09 -2.88 13.59
C THR A 30 -37.69 -4.00 12.62
N PRO A 31 -36.84 -3.74 11.59
CA PRO A 31 -35.96 -4.77 11.06
C PRO A 31 -34.96 -5.18 12.15
N ALA A 32 -34.32 -6.34 12.01
CA ALA A 32 -33.28 -6.81 12.95
C ALA A 32 -32.34 -5.65 13.34
N PRO A 33 -31.99 -5.48 14.64
CA PRO A 33 -31.27 -4.30 15.09
C PRO A 33 -30.03 -4.13 14.22
N ALA A 34 -29.96 -3.00 13.52
CA ALA A 34 -28.75 -2.61 12.83
C ALA A 34 -27.61 -2.68 13.86
N PRO A 35 -26.42 -3.18 13.49
CA PRO A 35 -25.29 -3.15 14.39
C PRO A 35 -25.16 -1.72 14.93
N ALA A 36 -24.99 -1.60 16.26
CA ALA A 36 -24.85 -0.30 16.90
C ALA A 36 -23.84 0.55 16.09
N PRO A 37 -24.14 1.84 15.84
CA PRO A 37 -23.26 2.67 15.03
C PRO A 37 -21.86 2.60 15.62
N GLN A 38 -20.90 2.12 14.81
CA GLN A 38 -19.51 2.08 15.24
C GLN A 38 -19.07 3.52 15.52
N PRO A 39 -18.41 3.79 16.66
CA PRO A 39 -17.95 5.14 16.95
C PRO A 39 -17.03 5.57 15.82
N ALA A 40 -17.23 6.79 15.32
CA ALA A 40 -16.27 7.40 14.41
C ALA A 40 -14.88 7.35 15.07
N LEU A 41 -13.84 7.07 14.29
CA LEU A 41 -12.47 7.02 14.80
C LEU A 41 -11.71 8.27 14.37
N VAL A 42 -10.91 8.83 15.27
CA VAL A 42 -9.82 9.72 14.89
C VAL A 42 -8.62 8.83 14.57
N VAL A 43 -8.15 8.90 13.33
CA VAL A 43 -7.14 7.98 12.79
C VAL A 43 -5.91 8.78 12.39
N TYR A 44 -4.72 8.33 12.82
CA TYR A 44 -3.48 8.81 12.24
C TYR A 44 -3.30 8.19 10.86
N ALA A 45 -3.76 8.93 9.85
CA ALA A 45 -3.96 8.44 8.50
C ALA A 45 -2.69 7.89 7.79
N PRO A 46 -1.44 8.32 8.12
CA PRO A 46 -0.23 7.69 7.60
C PRO A 46 0.06 6.29 8.13
N ASN A 47 -0.36 5.97 9.36
CA ASN A 47 -0.20 4.65 9.99
C ASN A 47 -1.35 4.35 10.98
N PRO A 48 -2.54 3.98 10.49
CA PRO A 48 -3.69 3.65 11.34
C PRO A 48 -3.46 2.49 12.31
N SER A 49 -2.52 1.59 12.00
CA SER A 49 -2.22 0.39 12.79
C SER A 49 -1.12 0.62 13.83
N GLY A 50 -0.52 1.81 13.86
CA GLY A 50 0.62 2.14 14.71
C GLY A 50 0.27 2.23 16.21
N THR A 51 1.30 2.59 16.97
CA THR A 51 1.21 2.86 18.41
C THR A 51 1.62 4.31 18.68
N GLY A 52 1.15 4.95 19.76
CA GLY A 52 1.63 6.28 20.17
C GLY A 52 0.73 7.46 19.78
N PHE A 53 -0.37 7.22 19.06
CA PHE A 53 -1.43 8.20 18.82
C PHE A 53 -2.60 7.96 19.77
N PHE A 54 -2.83 8.90 20.70
CA PHE A 54 -3.75 8.74 21.82
C PHE A 54 -4.74 9.90 21.92
N ASP A 55 -5.89 9.68 22.54
CA ASP A 55 -6.75 10.77 23.01
C ASP A 55 -6.20 11.33 24.33
N GLU A 56 -5.50 12.47 24.26
CA GLU A 56 -4.91 13.13 25.44
C GLU A 56 -5.92 13.43 26.55
N ARG A 57 -7.21 13.58 26.22
CA ARG A 57 -8.27 13.87 27.21
C ARG A 57 -8.63 12.66 28.06
N ALA A 58 -8.40 11.47 27.51
CA ALA A 58 -8.66 10.19 28.15
C ALA A 58 -7.39 9.60 28.80
N MET A 59 -6.26 10.31 28.74
CA MET A 59 -5.00 9.85 29.31
C MET A 59 -4.97 10.02 30.84
N ASP A 60 -4.43 9.01 31.51
CA ASP A 60 -4.27 8.95 32.96
C ASP A 60 -2.80 8.79 33.34
N THR A 61 -2.28 9.71 34.16
CA THR A 61 -0.89 9.68 34.65
C THR A 61 -0.54 8.46 35.51
N SER A 62 -1.53 7.71 35.98
CA SER A 62 -1.34 6.46 36.73
C SER A 62 -1.19 5.22 35.84
N VAL A 63 -1.43 5.35 34.53
CA VAL A 63 -1.38 4.27 33.55
C VAL A 63 -0.13 4.38 32.68
N GLU A 64 0.55 3.25 32.45
CA GLU A 64 1.64 3.18 31.49
C GLU A 64 1.10 2.99 30.07
N TYR A 65 1.46 3.90 29.17
CA TYR A 65 1.13 3.80 27.76
C TYR A 65 2.33 3.32 26.97
N ARG A 66 2.11 2.36 26.07
CA ARG A 66 3.18 1.86 25.20
C ARG A 66 3.61 2.95 24.22
N ALA A 67 4.88 3.31 24.24
CA ALA A 67 5.48 4.18 23.23
C ALA A 67 5.78 3.41 21.93
N PRO A 68 5.87 4.10 20.78
CA PRO A 68 6.45 3.54 19.56
C PRO A 68 7.84 2.94 19.85
N GLN A 69 8.11 1.75 19.31
CA GLN A 69 9.42 1.09 19.41
C GLN A 69 10.33 1.40 18.22
N TRP A 70 9.74 1.75 17.07
CA TRP A 70 10.44 2.28 15.91
C TRP A 70 10.16 3.76 15.76
N GLN A 71 11.23 4.52 15.53
CA GLN A 71 11.15 5.95 15.29
C GLN A 71 12.21 6.37 14.27
N PRO A 72 11.99 7.48 13.56
CA PRO A 72 13.00 8.05 12.70
C PRO A 72 14.19 8.49 13.55
N HIS A 73 15.41 8.21 13.09
CA HIS A 73 16.63 8.62 13.80
C HIS A 73 16.71 10.15 13.97
N GLU A 74 16.38 10.89 12.91
CA GLU A 74 16.45 12.35 12.87
C GLU A 74 15.26 13.04 13.57
N GLN A 75 14.17 12.31 13.80
CA GLN A 75 12.91 12.84 14.35
C GLN A 75 12.37 11.89 15.42
N PRO A 76 13.05 11.77 16.58
CA PRO A 76 12.60 10.89 17.65
C PRO A 76 11.25 11.35 18.22
N VAL A 77 10.49 10.40 18.76
CA VAL A 77 9.20 10.70 19.41
C VAL A 77 9.48 11.27 20.79
N THR A 78 9.27 12.57 20.96
CA THR A 78 9.61 13.31 22.21
C THR A 78 8.39 13.74 23.02
N ALA A 79 7.18 13.61 22.47
CA ALA A 79 5.94 14.03 23.10
C ALA A 79 4.78 13.19 22.55
N PHE A 80 3.69 13.10 23.31
CA PHE A 80 2.44 12.50 22.82
C PHE A 80 1.93 13.25 21.59
N ASN A 81 1.35 12.50 20.66
CA ASN A 81 0.72 13.03 19.45
C ASN A 81 1.58 13.96 18.57
N ARG A 82 2.88 14.05 18.82
CA ARG A 82 3.80 14.71 17.89
C ARG A 82 3.97 13.80 16.69
N GLU A 83 3.43 14.22 15.55
CA GLU A 83 3.54 13.48 14.32
C GLU A 83 5.01 13.32 13.90
N VAL A 84 5.36 12.10 13.48
CA VAL A 84 6.65 11.76 12.91
C VAL A 84 6.46 10.98 11.62
N ALA A 85 7.48 10.99 10.77
CA ALA A 85 7.45 10.25 9.52
C ALA A 85 7.19 8.75 9.76
N LEU A 86 6.46 8.13 8.83
CA LEU A 86 6.29 6.68 8.81
C LEU A 86 7.67 6.03 8.89
N THR A 87 7.84 5.08 9.80
CA THR A 87 9.11 4.39 10.01
C THR A 87 8.91 2.89 9.80
N GLY A 88 9.69 2.33 8.90
CA GLY A 88 9.76 0.89 8.68
C GLY A 88 10.01 0.53 7.23
N PHE A 89 10.28 -0.74 6.98
CA PHE A 89 10.61 -1.27 5.65
C PHE A 89 9.58 -2.27 5.11
N GLY A 90 8.49 -2.49 5.85
CA GLY A 90 7.43 -3.40 5.43
C GLY A 90 6.55 -2.82 4.31
N PRO A 91 5.67 -3.64 3.71
CA PRO A 91 4.67 -3.16 2.77
C PRO A 91 3.61 -2.27 3.46
N VAL A 92 3.38 -1.08 2.92
CA VAL A 92 2.34 -0.14 3.35
C VAL A 92 0.98 -0.60 2.84
N ALA A 93 -0.04 -0.61 3.69
CA ALA A 93 -1.37 -1.09 3.32
C ALA A 93 -2.12 -0.10 2.39
N ARG A 94 -2.96 -0.64 1.49
CA ARG A 94 -3.76 0.13 0.52
C ARG A 94 -4.59 1.28 1.12
N PRO A 95 -5.30 1.12 2.27
CA PRO A 95 -6.14 2.19 2.79
C PRO A 95 -5.36 3.30 3.49
N TRP A 96 -4.03 3.21 3.57
CA TRP A 96 -3.22 4.24 4.21
C TRP A 96 -2.99 5.40 3.27
N THR A 97 -2.85 6.60 3.84
CA THR A 97 -2.87 7.87 3.08
C THR A 97 -1.80 7.94 1.99
N SER A 98 -0.63 7.32 2.20
CA SER A 98 0.45 7.27 1.22
C SER A 98 0.07 6.60 -0.09
N ARG A 99 -0.91 5.68 -0.05
CA ARG A 99 -1.41 4.93 -1.22
C ARG A 99 -2.80 5.39 -1.61
N LEU A 100 -3.71 5.52 -0.65
CA LEU A 100 -5.13 5.83 -0.87
C LEU A 100 -5.33 7.10 -1.71
N ARG A 101 -4.47 8.10 -1.53
CA ARG A 101 -4.48 9.35 -2.32
C ARG A 101 -4.34 9.17 -3.84
N TYR A 102 -3.90 7.99 -4.29
CA TYR A 102 -3.69 7.64 -5.70
C TYR A 102 -4.77 6.70 -6.24
N ALA A 103 -5.74 6.31 -5.41
CA ALA A 103 -6.81 5.39 -5.81
C ALA A 103 -7.76 5.98 -6.86
N GLY A 104 -7.75 7.31 -7.04
CA GLY A 104 -8.71 8.04 -7.86
C GLY A 104 -10.09 8.12 -7.21
N THR A 105 -11.04 8.66 -7.97
CA THR A 105 -12.38 9.00 -7.47
C THR A 105 -13.42 7.99 -7.97
N TYR A 106 -14.00 7.24 -7.03
CA TYR A 106 -15.08 6.27 -7.31
C TYR A 106 -16.43 6.88 -6.92
N ASP A 107 -16.93 7.81 -7.73
CA ASP A 107 -18.23 8.45 -7.55
C ASP A 107 -19.32 7.82 -8.43
N GLU A 108 -20.55 8.34 -8.35
CA GLU A 108 -21.66 7.85 -9.17
C GLU A 108 -21.39 7.98 -10.68
N ALA A 109 -20.53 8.92 -11.10
CA ALA A 109 -20.19 9.10 -12.51
C ALA A 109 -19.27 7.97 -12.98
N TRP A 110 -18.27 7.60 -12.18
CA TRP A 110 -17.48 6.39 -12.42
C TRP A 110 -18.37 5.14 -12.42
N GLU A 111 -19.28 4.99 -11.46
CA GLU A 111 -20.18 3.82 -11.39
C GLU A 111 -21.11 3.69 -12.60
N ARG A 112 -21.60 4.81 -13.14
CA ARG A 112 -22.40 4.81 -14.38
C ARG A 112 -21.55 4.39 -15.58
N ALA A 113 -20.39 5.01 -15.76
CA ALA A 113 -19.48 4.69 -16.86
C ALA A 113 -19.02 3.23 -16.83
N MET A 114 -18.61 2.74 -15.66
CA MET A 114 -18.20 1.35 -15.46
C MET A 114 -19.33 0.37 -15.81
N ARG A 115 -20.58 0.65 -15.41
CA ARG A 115 -21.74 -0.19 -15.78
C ARG A 115 -21.97 -0.24 -17.28
N ASP A 116 -21.84 0.90 -17.96
CA ASP A 116 -21.99 0.99 -19.42
C ASP A 116 -20.87 0.22 -20.16
N ASP A 117 -19.63 0.25 -19.65
CA ASP A 117 -18.50 -0.52 -20.17
C ASP A 117 -18.73 -2.03 -20.01
N VAL A 118 -19.11 -2.47 -18.82
CA VAL A 118 -19.42 -3.88 -18.52
C VAL A 118 -20.59 -4.39 -19.36
N ALA A 119 -21.63 -3.58 -19.57
CA ALA A 119 -22.76 -3.93 -20.43
C ALA A 119 -22.37 -4.13 -21.90
N ARG A 120 -21.27 -3.50 -22.34
CA ARG A 120 -20.68 -3.68 -23.68
C ARG A 120 -19.69 -4.85 -23.75
N GLY A 121 -19.49 -5.57 -22.65
CA GLY A 121 -18.55 -6.68 -22.56
C GLY A 121 -17.10 -6.27 -22.28
N LEU A 122 -16.85 -5.02 -21.90
CA LEU A 122 -15.54 -4.56 -21.47
C LEU A 122 -15.35 -4.83 -19.96
N PRO A 123 -14.13 -5.13 -19.49
CA PRO A 123 -13.85 -5.19 -18.06
C PRO A 123 -14.03 -3.82 -17.39
N ALA A 124 -14.35 -3.83 -16.10
CA ALA A 124 -14.35 -2.61 -15.30
C ALA A 124 -12.92 -2.05 -15.18
N ASP A 125 -12.78 -0.75 -15.45
CA ASP A 125 -11.50 -0.06 -15.39
C ASP A 125 -11.44 0.92 -14.20
N TYR A 126 -10.22 1.35 -13.89
CA TYR A 126 -9.94 2.35 -12.87
C TYR A 126 -10.55 3.71 -13.24
N PRO A 127 -10.83 4.58 -12.24
CA PRO A 127 -11.27 5.94 -12.52
C PRO A 127 -10.19 6.72 -13.27
N LYS A 128 -10.60 7.76 -14.02
CA LYS A 128 -9.71 8.50 -14.92
C LYS A 128 -8.55 9.21 -14.21
N ASP A 129 -8.72 9.52 -12.93
CA ASP A 129 -7.73 10.14 -12.05
C ASP A 129 -6.96 9.12 -11.21
N PHE A 130 -7.12 7.81 -11.48
CA PHE A 130 -6.30 6.77 -10.88
C PHE A 130 -4.83 6.97 -11.25
N ASP A 131 -3.97 6.85 -10.26
CA ASP A 131 -2.53 6.94 -10.43
C ASP A 131 -1.88 5.60 -10.08
N PRO A 132 -1.12 4.97 -11.01
CA PRO A 132 -0.45 3.68 -10.77
C PRO A 132 0.45 3.64 -9.53
N ARG A 133 0.87 4.79 -8.99
CA ARG A 133 1.56 4.86 -7.69
C ARG A 133 0.74 4.26 -6.54
N PHE A 134 -0.58 4.09 -6.69
CA PHE A 134 -1.43 3.32 -5.77
C PHE A 134 -0.89 1.90 -5.51
N PHE A 135 -0.27 1.28 -6.52
CA PHE A 135 0.29 -0.08 -6.40
C PHE A 135 1.62 -0.13 -5.65
N GLN A 136 2.30 1.00 -5.47
CA GLN A 136 3.55 1.07 -4.72
C GLN A 136 3.29 0.79 -3.24
N CYS A 137 3.66 -0.40 -2.80
CA CYS A 137 3.54 -0.81 -1.41
C CYS A 137 4.82 -0.60 -0.60
N ALA A 138 5.96 -0.35 -1.23
CA ALA A 138 7.20 -0.11 -0.50
C ALA A 138 7.10 1.19 0.34
N HIS A 139 7.89 1.26 1.41
CA HIS A 139 8.11 2.52 2.11
C HIS A 139 8.61 3.59 1.11
N PRO A 140 8.20 4.87 1.19
CA PRO A 140 8.57 5.89 0.20
C PRO A 140 10.08 6.01 -0.08
N ALA A 141 10.92 5.83 0.94
CA ALA A 141 12.38 5.84 0.81
C ALA A 141 12.97 4.62 0.10
N LEU A 142 12.17 3.57 -0.15
CA LEU A 142 12.54 2.35 -0.86
C LEU A 142 11.96 2.31 -2.29
N ILE A 143 11.36 3.41 -2.76
CA ILE A 143 10.85 3.54 -4.13
C ILE A 143 11.94 4.18 -4.98
N THR A 144 12.35 3.50 -6.05
CA THR A 144 13.30 4.01 -7.02
C THR A 144 12.62 4.95 -8.03
N PRO A 145 13.36 5.93 -8.60
CA PRO A 145 12.81 6.84 -9.61
C PRO A 145 12.58 6.17 -10.98
N SER A 146 13.22 5.03 -11.23
CA SER A 146 13.11 4.23 -12.44
C SER A 146 12.88 2.76 -12.08
N TYR A 147 12.45 1.97 -13.07
CA TYR A 147 12.43 0.52 -12.95
C TYR A 147 13.83 -0.02 -12.65
N LEU A 148 13.84 -1.21 -12.05
CA LEU A 148 15.07 -1.92 -11.76
C LEU A 148 15.55 -2.66 -13.00
N GLU A 149 16.86 -2.72 -13.12
CA GLU A 149 17.64 -3.41 -14.12
C GLU A 149 18.02 -4.82 -13.65
N GLY A 150 17.44 -5.38 -12.59
CA GLY A 150 17.55 -6.80 -12.24
C GLY A 150 18.96 -7.37 -12.03
N ASP A 151 20.00 -6.55 -12.03
CA ASP A 151 21.42 -6.84 -11.77
C ASP A 151 21.97 -5.99 -10.62
N GLU A 152 21.10 -5.25 -9.93
CA GLU A 152 21.49 -4.42 -8.81
C GLU A 152 22.15 -5.22 -7.69
N GLU A 153 23.16 -4.60 -7.07
CA GLU A 153 23.67 -5.02 -5.78
C GLU A 153 22.79 -4.45 -4.66
N ILE A 154 22.32 -5.32 -3.78
CA ILE A 154 21.55 -4.97 -2.58
C ILE A 154 22.44 -5.16 -1.37
N VAL A 155 22.63 -4.09 -0.60
CA VAL A 155 23.40 -4.08 0.65
C VAL A 155 22.48 -3.80 1.83
N LEU A 156 22.39 -4.75 2.76
CA LEU A 156 21.61 -4.65 3.98
C LEU A 156 22.54 -4.52 5.19
N THR A 157 22.46 -3.39 5.90
CA THR A 157 23.27 -3.15 7.11
C THR A 157 22.38 -3.17 8.34
N GLY A 158 22.73 -4.00 9.34
CA GLY A 158 22.01 -4.08 10.61
C GLY A 158 20.63 -4.75 10.55
N LEU A 159 20.26 -5.34 9.41
CA LEU A 159 18.99 -6.05 9.21
C LEU A 159 19.13 -7.57 9.31
N MET A 160 20.35 -8.08 9.20
CA MET A 160 20.68 -9.50 9.30
C MET A 160 21.57 -9.76 10.52
N PRO A 161 21.46 -10.93 11.18
CA PRO A 161 22.39 -11.31 12.24
C PRO A 161 23.84 -11.41 11.70
N GLY A 162 24.79 -10.82 12.42
CA GLY A 162 26.21 -10.90 12.08
C GLY A 162 26.94 -9.57 12.24
N PRO A 163 28.28 -9.58 12.19
CA PRO A 163 29.10 -8.39 12.45
C PRO A 163 29.24 -7.44 11.24
N GLY A 164 28.64 -7.75 10.08
CA GLY A 164 28.84 -6.99 8.84
C GLY A 164 27.59 -6.87 7.98
N PRO A 165 27.64 -6.07 6.91
CA PRO A 165 26.56 -5.96 5.94
C PRO A 165 26.33 -7.30 5.24
N PHE A 166 25.08 -7.56 4.87
CA PHE A 166 24.71 -8.63 3.97
C PHE A 166 24.57 -8.06 2.56
N THR A 167 25.29 -8.63 1.60
CA THR A 167 25.29 -8.19 0.20
C THR A 167 24.79 -9.31 -0.69
N VAL A 168 23.87 -9.00 -1.60
CA VAL A 168 23.36 -9.93 -2.62
C VAL A 168 23.23 -9.19 -3.95
N ALA A 169 23.67 -9.82 -5.04
CA ALA A 169 23.42 -9.33 -6.39
C ALA A 169 22.14 -9.98 -6.95
N LEU A 170 21.32 -9.18 -7.63
CA LEU A 170 20.21 -9.70 -8.40
C LEU A 170 20.72 -10.54 -9.59
N PRO A 171 19.94 -11.50 -10.11
CA PRO A 171 20.43 -12.53 -11.01
C PRO A 171 20.72 -12.05 -12.44
N GLY A 172 20.59 -10.75 -12.73
CA GLY A 172 20.76 -10.20 -14.06
C GLY A 172 19.70 -10.72 -15.02
N VAL A 173 18.42 -10.76 -14.63
CA VAL A 173 17.34 -11.30 -15.49
C VAL A 173 16.46 -10.18 -16.04
N ARG A 174 16.14 -10.25 -17.34
CA ARG A 174 15.11 -9.46 -18.01
C ARG A 174 13.97 -10.37 -18.46
N ALA A 175 12.76 -9.80 -18.54
CA ALA A 175 11.60 -10.48 -19.07
C ALA A 175 11.06 -9.71 -20.28
N VAL A 176 10.72 -10.43 -21.34
CA VAL A 176 10.18 -9.86 -22.57
C VAL A 176 8.96 -10.67 -23.00
N ALA A 177 7.89 -9.97 -23.40
CA ALA A 177 6.70 -10.58 -23.96
C ALA A 177 6.73 -10.53 -25.49
N GLY A 178 6.46 -11.66 -26.13
CA GLY A 178 5.89 -11.70 -27.47
C GLY A 178 4.38 -11.72 -27.36
N LEU A 179 3.70 -10.80 -28.03
CA LEU A 179 2.24 -10.64 -27.96
C LEU A 179 1.62 -10.83 -29.35
N VAL A 180 0.40 -11.36 -29.39
CA VAL A 180 -0.39 -11.45 -30.61
C VAL A 180 -1.80 -10.91 -30.36
N ASP A 181 -2.25 -9.99 -31.20
CA ASP A 181 -3.59 -9.40 -31.14
C ASP A 181 -4.66 -10.24 -31.85
N GLY A 182 -5.92 -9.77 -31.81
CA GLY A 182 -7.04 -10.43 -32.51
C GLY A 182 -6.96 -10.39 -34.03
N ALA A 183 -6.08 -9.58 -34.61
CA ALA A 183 -5.83 -9.49 -36.05
C ALA A 183 -4.57 -10.27 -36.48
N GLU A 184 -4.02 -11.10 -35.59
CA GLU A 184 -2.81 -11.90 -35.80
C GLU A 184 -1.52 -11.07 -36.01
N ASN A 185 -1.52 -9.80 -35.62
CA ASN A 185 -0.31 -8.99 -35.62
C ASN A 185 0.56 -9.34 -34.41
N GLY A 186 1.87 -9.44 -34.65
CA GLY A 186 2.86 -9.71 -33.60
C GLY A 186 3.50 -8.44 -33.05
N TYR A 187 3.62 -8.37 -31.73
CA TYR A 187 4.29 -7.30 -31.00
C TYR A 187 5.33 -7.88 -30.04
N ARG A 188 6.29 -7.04 -29.65
CA ARG A 188 7.26 -7.36 -28.62
C ARG A 188 7.35 -6.21 -27.64
N ASP A 189 7.26 -6.51 -26.35
CA ASP A 189 7.35 -5.50 -25.30
C ASP A 189 8.11 -6.01 -24.07
N ALA A 190 8.77 -5.11 -23.36
CA ALA A 190 9.52 -5.44 -22.15
C ALA A 190 8.58 -5.53 -20.95
N LEU A 191 8.78 -6.52 -20.08
CA LEU A 191 8.23 -6.47 -18.74
C LEU A 191 9.25 -5.79 -17.85
N HIS A 192 8.84 -4.74 -17.15
CA HIS A 192 9.72 -4.00 -16.27
C HIS A 192 9.80 -4.68 -14.89
N LEU A 193 11.02 -4.85 -14.36
CA LEU A 193 11.20 -5.25 -12.98
C LEU A 193 10.83 -4.05 -12.09
N ASP A 194 9.67 -4.13 -11.46
CA ASP A 194 9.13 -3.01 -10.69
C ASP A 194 9.09 -3.28 -9.18
N THR A 195 9.36 -4.53 -8.77
CA THR A 195 9.33 -4.93 -7.37
C THR A 195 10.40 -5.97 -7.08
N VAL A 196 11.23 -5.66 -6.08
CA VAL A 196 12.09 -6.61 -5.38
C VAL A 196 11.57 -6.75 -3.96
N HIS A 197 11.28 -7.97 -3.54
CA HIS A 197 10.83 -8.27 -2.19
C HIS A 197 11.87 -9.15 -1.49
N LEU A 198 12.35 -8.67 -0.34
CA LEU A 198 13.33 -9.35 0.51
C LEU A 198 12.60 -9.91 1.72
N ASP A 199 12.50 -11.23 1.81
CA ASP A 199 12.09 -11.90 3.03
C ASP A 199 13.36 -12.29 3.81
N LEU A 200 13.66 -11.52 4.84
CA LEU A 200 14.88 -11.69 5.64
C LEU A 200 14.80 -12.88 6.60
N ASP A 201 13.59 -13.27 7.00
CA ASP A 201 13.38 -14.41 7.90
C ASP A 201 13.52 -15.72 7.12
N ALA A 202 12.95 -15.78 5.90
CA ALA A 202 13.10 -16.92 5.00
C ALA A 202 14.42 -16.90 4.19
N ALA A 203 15.16 -15.78 4.22
CA ALA A 203 16.34 -15.53 3.41
C ALA A 203 16.09 -15.71 1.90
N THR A 204 14.99 -15.13 1.39
CA THR A 204 14.61 -15.21 -0.02
C THR A 204 14.47 -13.84 -0.68
N VAL A 205 14.73 -13.79 -1.98
CA VAL A 205 14.51 -12.62 -2.83
C VAL A 205 13.49 -12.98 -3.91
N SER A 206 12.40 -12.23 -3.96
CA SER A 206 11.36 -12.39 -4.98
C SER A 206 11.36 -11.19 -5.93
N LEU A 207 11.26 -11.45 -7.22
CA LEU A 207 11.32 -10.46 -8.29
C LEU A 207 10.01 -10.46 -9.06
N CYS A 208 9.44 -9.29 -9.32
CA CYS A 208 8.21 -9.14 -10.08
C CYS A 208 8.43 -8.27 -11.32
N TRP A 209 8.31 -8.90 -12.49
CA TRP A 209 8.27 -8.19 -13.77
C TRP A 209 6.82 -7.98 -14.17
N ARG A 210 6.46 -6.76 -14.58
CA ARG A 210 5.10 -6.42 -15.02
C ARG A 210 5.09 -5.75 -16.38
N LEU A 211 4.06 -6.08 -17.14
CA LEU A 211 3.65 -5.39 -18.36
C LEU A 211 2.15 -5.08 -18.19
N THR A 212 1.78 -3.84 -18.48
CA THR A 212 0.38 -3.40 -18.47
C THR A 212 -0.07 -3.28 -19.92
N LEU A 213 -1.15 -3.97 -20.26
CA LEU A 213 -1.71 -3.98 -21.61
C LEU A 213 -3.04 -3.25 -21.60
N ASP A 214 -3.18 -2.26 -22.48
CA ASP A 214 -4.47 -1.61 -22.71
C ASP A 214 -5.39 -2.59 -23.44
N GLN A 215 -6.63 -2.72 -22.97
CA GLN A 215 -7.67 -3.53 -23.60
C GLN A 215 -7.91 -3.17 -25.07
N ALA A 216 -7.65 -1.92 -25.46
CA ALA A 216 -7.76 -1.46 -26.84
C ALA A 216 -6.80 -2.17 -27.81
N TRP A 217 -5.75 -2.82 -27.30
CA TRP A 217 -4.81 -3.59 -28.12
C TRP A 217 -5.33 -4.98 -28.49
N ASP A 218 -6.43 -5.44 -27.88
CA ASP A 218 -7.06 -6.74 -28.14
C ASP A 218 -6.05 -7.91 -28.14
N ILE A 219 -5.08 -7.90 -27.21
CA ILE A 219 -4.07 -8.96 -27.10
C ILE A 219 -4.75 -10.29 -26.72
N ARG A 220 -4.56 -11.32 -27.55
CA ARG A 220 -5.17 -12.65 -27.41
C ARG A 220 -4.23 -13.69 -26.84
N SER A 221 -2.92 -13.52 -27.06
CA SER A 221 -1.91 -14.42 -26.50
C SER A 221 -0.63 -13.68 -26.16
N ALA A 222 0.08 -14.20 -25.16
CA ALA A 222 1.36 -13.70 -24.72
C ALA A 222 2.30 -14.87 -24.43
N MET A 223 3.54 -14.78 -24.90
CA MET A 223 4.64 -15.68 -24.56
C MET A 223 5.71 -14.87 -23.84
N ILE A 224 6.03 -15.27 -22.61
CA ILE A 224 7.04 -14.60 -21.79
C ILE A 224 8.35 -15.37 -21.91
N VAL A 225 9.42 -14.65 -22.21
CA VAL A 225 10.79 -15.18 -22.27
C VAL A 225 11.66 -14.45 -21.26
N LEU A 226 12.39 -15.22 -20.46
CA LEU A 226 13.41 -14.69 -19.57
C LEU A 226 14.76 -14.71 -20.28
N MET A 227 15.53 -13.65 -20.10
CA MET A 227 16.84 -13.46 -20.71
C MET A 227 17.84 -13.07 -19.62
N GLU A 228 19.05 -13.63 -19.66
CA GLU A 228 20.15 -13.20 -18.81
C GLU A 228 20.81 -11.95 -19.42
N VAL A 229 21.17 -10.99 -18.57
CA VAL A 229 21.98 -9.81 -18.90
C VAL A 229 23.43 -10.29 -18.94
N THR A 230 24.06 -10.13 -20.10
CA THR A 230 25.46 -10.52 -20.33
C THR A 230 26.42 -9.43 -19.88
#